data_AF-A0AAX6ETN1-F1
#
_entry.id   AF-A0AAX6ETN1-F1
#
_cell.length_a   1.000
_cell.length_b   1.000
_cell.length_c   1.000
_cell.angle_alpha   90.00
_cell.angle_beta   90.00
_cell.angle_gamma   90.00
#
_symmetry.space_group_name_H-M   'P 1'
#
loop_
_entity.id
_entity.type
_entity.pdbx_description
1 polymer ?
#
loop_
_entity_poly.entity_id
_entity_poly.type
_entity_poly.pdbx_seq_one_letter_code
_entity_poly.pdbx_strand_id
1 'polypeptide(L)'
;MAACYSRSRSVGPVRRKMSGMSASKRASPTWRPTASRDPTDPASSGTETIVSFQGRFSYSGKPLARAFLLKHAGMNKSFKAIMRSEQFGYALEDSKEKLVEEKAAVEWESRVAFALASHEFGLVFEALAEGMRSKNASFFSACLVSATWLVHMLSVLPDTGIRGAARHCLLKQYISILKSSNNLDDKALAMLAVRSFMNDADGMKDLSFYIKDILKTIRELKKSSVLAYDMLKILSDGKESSSVRYMESRGVESSGL
;
A
#
# COMPACT_ATOMS: atom_id res chain seq x y z
N MET A 1 42.81 -16.09 84.62
CA MET A 1 43.38 -16.95 83.56
C MET A 1 43.57 -16.06 82.33
N ALA A 2 44.75 -15.47 82.13
CA ALA A 2 45.85 -16.02 81.30
C ALA A 2 45.37 -16.28 79.85
N ALA A 3 45.92 -15.72 78.78
CA ALA A 3 47.25 -15.16 78.49
C ALA A 3 47.16 -14.23 77.24
N CYS A 4 47.87 -13.08 77.23
CA CYS A 4 49.08 -12.78 76.40
C CYS A 4 48.80 -12.41 74.92
N TYR A 5 49.40 -11.39 74.27
CA TYR A 5 50.38 -10.36 74.61
C TYR A 5 50.41 -9.32 73.46
N SER A 6 50.30 -8.04 73.81
CA SER A 6 50.97 -6.83 73.24
C SER A 6 51.21 -6.65 71.73
N ARG A 7 50.72 -5.54 71.15
CA ARG A 7 51.54 -4.30 70.98
C ARG A 7 50.70 -3.08 70.59
N SER A 8 51.06 -1.96 71.22
CA SER A 8 50.44 -0.64 71.19
C SER A 8 50.94 0.28 70.07
N ARG A 9 50.02 1.15 69.61
CA ARG A 9 50.15 2.57 69.23
C ARG A 9 51.10 2.98 68.09
N SER A 10 50.54 3.71 67.11
CA SER A 10 50.79 5.16 66.97
C SER A 10 49.84 5.79 65.94
N VAL A 11 49.34 6.98 66.26
CA VAL A 11 48.42 7.83 65.51
C VAL A 11 49.22 8.98 64.90
N GLY A 12 48.97 9.36 63.64
CA GLY A 12 49.37 10.67 63.12
C GLY A 12 49.25 10.81 61.60
N PRO A 13 48.85 11.98 61.06
CA PRO A 13 47.93 12.07 59.92
C PRO A 13 48.61 12.53 58.63
N VAL A 14 48.10 12.12 57.45
CA VAL A 14 48.48 12.74 56.17
C VAL A 14 47.27 12.92 55.23
N ARG A 15 47.23 14.13 54.67
CA ARG A 15 46.21 14.74 53.83
C ARG A 15 45.94 14.02 52.50
N ARG A 16 44.68 14.15 52.07
CA ARG A 16 44.11 14.15 50.72
C ARG A 16 45.12 14.16 49.55
N LYS A 17 44.93 13.20 48.63
CA LYS A 17 44.92 13.45 47.18
C LYS A 17 43.74 12.70 46.57
N MET A 18 42.82 13.46 45.97
CA MET A 18 41.80 12.93 45.06
C MET A 18 42.48 12.67 43.71
N SER A 19 42.30 11.49 43.15
CA SER A 19 42.52 11.24 41.73
C SER A 19 41.72 10.00 41.29
N GLY A 20 40.70 10.25 40.47
CA GLY A 20 40.26 9.38 39.39
C GLY A 20 39.79 7.96 39.71
N MET A 21 38.55 7.82 40.19
CA MET A 21 37.77 6.60 39.95
C MET A 21 36.63 6.92 39.00
N SER A 22 36.75 6.43 37.76
CA SER A 22 35.71 6.44 36.74
C SER A 22 34.50 5.65 37.22
N ALA A 23 33.43 6.36 37.56
CA ALA A 23 32.13 5.76 37.80
C ALA A 23 31.52 5.34 36.46
N SER A 24 31.52 4.03 36.20
CA SER A 24 30.67 3.40 35.19
C SER A 24 29.21 3.56 35.61
N LYS A 25 28.58 4.65 35.19
CA LYS A 25 27.13 4.83 35.29
C LYS A 25 26.48 4.00 34.19
N ARG A 26 25.92 2.87 34.60
CA ARG A 26 24.96 2.07 33.82
C ARG A 26 23.76 2.96 33.52
N ALA A 27 23.74 3.57 32.34
CA ALA A 27 22.60 4.33 31.85
C ALA A 27 21.54 3.34 31.34
N SER A 28 20.44 3.23 32.08
CA SER A 28 19.20 2.64 31.58
C SER A 28 18.77 3.36 30.30
N PRO A 29 18.29 2.66 29.26
CA PRO A 29 17.76 3.32 28.07
C PRO A 29 16.45 3.99 28.45
N THR A 30 16.56 5.27 28.83
CA THR A 30 15.44 6.18 28.91
C THR A 30 14.99 6.43 27.49
N TRP A 31 13.84 5.86 27.14
CA TRP A 31 13.09 6.20 25.94
C TRP A 31 12.98 7.72 25.88
N ARG A 32 13.73 8.33 24.96
CA ARG A 32 13.62 9.74 24.65
C ARG A 32 12.85 9.80 23.33
N PRO A 33 11.57 10.21 23.31
CA PRO A 33 10.88 10.47 22.07
C PRO A 33 11.64 11.58 21.35
N THR A 34 12.09 11.32 20.13
CA THR A 34 12.59 12.38 19.26
C THR A 34 11.45 13.36 19.00
N ALA A 35 11.63 14.60 19.45
CA ALA A 35 10.96 15.78 18.92
C ALA A 35 11.03 15.73 17.38
N SER A 36 10.03 16.07 16.58
CA SER A 36 8.83 16.88 16.78
C SER A 36 7.86 16.53 15.66
N ARG A 37 6.63 16.12 15.98
CA ARG A 37 5.47 16.27 15.08
C ARG A 37 4.45 17.06 15.87
N ASP A 38 4.07 18.23 15.38
CA ASP A 38 2.92 18.93 15.90
C ASP A 38 1.70 18.01 15.74
N PRO A 39 1.02 17.59 16.83
CA PRO A 39 -0.13 16.68 16.75
C PRO A 39 -1.40 17.33 16.22
N THR A 40 -1.35 18.62 15.85
CA THR A 40 -2.52 19.49 15.69
C THR A 40 -2.83 19.88 14.25
N ASP A 41 -2.15 19.34 13.24
CA ASP A 41 -2.61 19.46 11.85
C ASP A 41 -3.70 18.41 11.58
N PRO A 42 -4.98 18.79 11.42
CA PRO A 42 -6.08 17.85 11.14
C PRO A 42 -5.86 17.08 9.83
N ALA A 43 -5.06 17.63 8.91
CA ALA A 43 -4.65 16.95 7.68
C ALA A 43 -3.65 15.79 7.95
N SER A 44 -2.79 15.89 8.96
CA SER A 44 -1.86 14.82 9.32
C SER A 44 -2.57 13.65 10.01
N SER A 45 -3.54 13.92 10.89
CA SER A 45 -4.30 12.86 11.58
C SER A 45 -5.29 12.13 10.65
N GLY A 46 -5.95 12.86 9.75
CA GLY A 46 -6.88 12.27 8.78
C GLY A 46 -6.18 11.36 7.77
N THR A 47 -5.00 11.75 7.29
CA THR A 47 -4.21 10.90 6.37
C THR A 47 -3.74 9.63 7.03
N GLU A 48 -3.21 9.70 8.25
CA GLU A 48 -2.78 8.54 9.03
C GLU A 48 -3.94 7.57 9.30
N THR A 49 -5.14 8.09 9.58
CA THR A 49 -6.33 7.26 9.80
C THR A 49 -6.73 6.50 8.54
N ILE A 50 -6.79 7.19 7.39
CA ILE A 50 -7.22 6.61 6.11
C ILE A 50 -6.32 5.44 5.68
N VAL A 51 -5.00 5.61 5.77
CA VAL A 51 -4.03 4.56 5.39
C VAL A 51 -3.95 3.42 6.39
N SER A 52 -4.43 3.63 7.62
CA SER A 52 -4.43 2.63 8.69
C SER A 52 -5.55 1.60 8.54
N PHE A 53 -6.60 1.86 7.74
CA PHE A 53 -7.71 0.92 7.56
C PHE A 53 -7.30 -0.44 6.99
N GLN A 54 -6.25 -0.46 6.14
CA GLN A 54 -5.74 -1.71 5.60
C GLN A 54 -5.19 -2.66 6.68
N GLY A 55 -4.78 -2.12 7.85
CA GLY A 55 -4.36 -2.93 8.99
C GLY A 55 -2.95 -3.53 8.89
N ARG A 56 -2.21 -3.23 7.82
CA ARG A 56 -0.83 -3.70 7.64
C ARG A 56 0.16 -2.63 8.07
N PHE A 57 0.98 -2.96 9.08
CA PHE A 57 1.99 -2.05 9.63
C PHE A 57 3.36 -2.70 9.68
N SER A 58 4.41 -1.89 9.57
CA SER A 58 5.78 -2.30 9.87
C SER A 58 5.99 -2.41 11.38
N TYR A 59 7.12 -2.97 11.80
CA TYR A 59 7.57 -2.95 13.21
C TYR A 59 7.71 -1.53 13.78
N SER A 60 7.97 -0.54 12.90
CA SER A 60 8.02 0.88 13.25
C SER A 60 6.63 1.54 13.30
N GLY A 61 5.55 0.78 13.09
CA GLY A 61 4.17 1.26 13.09
C GLY A 61 3.76 2.00 11.83
N LYS A 62 4.56 1.95 10.75
CA LYS A 62 4.23 2.63 9.50
C LYS A 62 3.31 1.78 8.63
N PRO A 63 2.31 2.38 7.96
CA PRO A 63 1.39 1.66 7.08
C PRO A 63 2.13 1.08 5.87
N LEU A 64 1.94 -0.22 5.61
CA LEU A 64 2.56 -0.94 4.49
C LEU A 64 1.63 -1.08 3.27
N ALA A 65 0.45 -0.46 3.34
CA ALA A 65 -0.58 -0.46 2.32
C ALA A 65 -0.02 -0.28 0.90
N ARG A 66 0.72 0.81 0.70
CA ARG A 66 1.32 1.16 -0.58
C ARG A 66 2.30 0.11 -1.09
N ALA A 67 3.11 -0.49 -0.21
CA ALA A 67 4.08 -1.51 -0.59
C ALA A 67 3.38 -2.76 -1.13
N PHE A 68 2.36 -3.25 -0.43
CA PHE A 68 1.61 -4.43 -0.86
C PHE A 68 0.83 -4.18 -2.14
N LEU A 69 0.21 -3.00 -2.33
CA LEU A 69 -0.41 -2.66 -3.60
C LEU A 69 0.60 -2.60 -4.75
N LEU A 70 1.80 -2.08 -4.52
CA LEU A 70 2.87 -2.10 -5.52
C LEU A 70 3.32 -3.53 -5.85
N LYS A 71 3.35 -4.43 -4.86
CA LYS A 71 3.56 -5.87 -5.09
C LYS A 71 2.46 -6.45 -5.98
N HIS A 72 1.19 -6.15 -5.71
CA HIS A 72 0.05 -6.57 -6.56
C HIS A 72 0.09 -5.95 -7.96
N ALA A 73 0.61 -4.73 -8.10
CA ALA A 73 0.88 -4.09 -9.38
C ALA A 73 2.11 -4.66 -10.11
N GLY A 74 2.79 -5.66 -9.55
CA GLY A 74 3.99 -6.27 -10.12
C GLY A 74 5.24 -5.38 -10.05
N MET A 75 5.22 -4.29 -9.26
CA MET A 75 6.32 -3.34 -9.06
C MET A 75 7.30 -3.86 -8.00
N ASN A 76 7.94 -5.00 -8.29
CA ASN A 76 8.81 -5.70 -7.33
C ASN A 76 10.00 -4.87 -6.83
N LYS A 77 10.53 -3.97 -7.67
CA LYS A 77 11.65 -3.08 -7.27
C LYS A 77 11.20 -2.07 -6.22
N SER A 78 10.10 -1.37 -6.46
CA SER A 78 9.52 -0.39 -5.52
C SER A 78 9.07 -1.06 -4.22
N PHE A 79 8.40 -2.21 -4.31
CA PHE A 79 8.04 -3.02 -3.14
C PHE A 79 9.27 -3.35 -2.28
N LYS A 80 10.32 -3.93 -2.87
CA LYS A 80 11.54 -4.28 -2.15
C LYS A 80 12.29 -3.05 -1.59
N ALA A 81 12.20 -1.90 -2.25
CA ALA A 81 12.79 -0.67 -1.76
C ALA A 81 12.11 -0.21 -0.46
N ILE A 82 10.78 -0.17 -0.45
CA ILE A 82 9.98 0.20 0.74
C ILE A 82 10.21 -0.79 1.88
N MET A 83 10.22 -2.09 1.59
CA MET A 83 10.46 -3.10 2.63
C MET A 83 11.85 -2.99 3.25
N ARG A 84 12.89 -2.68 2.46
CA ARG A 84 14.25 -2.47 3.00
C ARG A 84 14.37 -1.20 3.83
N SER A 85 13.72 -0.11 3.43
CA SER A 85 13.78 1.15 4.19
C SER A 85 13.10 1.03 5.56
N GLU A 86 12.12 0.15 5.69
CA GLU A 86 11.44 -0.13 6.96
C GLU A 86 12.14 -1.21 7.80
N GLN A 87 13.44 -1.47 7.54
CA GLN A 87 14.27 -2.49 8.21
C GLN A 87 13.64 -3.89 8.22
N PHE A 88 12.79 -4.17 7.23
CA PHE A 88 12.24 -5.49 7.05
C PHE A 88 13.28 -6.34 6.32
N GLY A 89 14.19 -6.93 7.09
CA GLY A 89 14.99 -8.07 6.64
C GLY A 89 14.04 -9.23 6.40
N TYR A 90 13.48 -9.32 5.20
CA TYR A 90 12.80 -10.54 4.76
C TYR A 90 13.89 -11.61 4.62
N ALA A 91 14.18 -12.31 5.73
CA ALA A 91 14.81 -13.61 5.67
C ALA A 91 13.87 -14.48 4.83
N LEU A 92 14.43 -15.03 3.77
CA LEU A 92 13.75 -15.71 2.70
C LEU A 92 13.34 -17.10 3.21
N GLU A 93 12.34 -17.15 4.08
CA GLU A 93 11.79 -18.41 4.55
C GLU A 93 10.25 -18.28 4.62
N ASP A 94 9.57 -19.10 3.82
CA ASP A 94 8.12 -19.30 3.89
C ASP A 94 7.82 -20.18 5.11
N SER A 95 7.99 -19.59 6.29
CA SER A 95 7.54 -20.24 7.51
C SER A 95 6.02 -20.37 7.50
N LYS A 96 5.53 -21.47 8.08
CA LYS A 96 4.09 -21.72 8.22
C LYS A 96 3.37 -20.60 8.96
N GLU A 97 4.03 -19.99 9.95
CA GLU A 97 3.49 -18.88 10.74
C GLU A 97 3.23 -17.63 9.90
N LYS A 98 4.14 -17.30 8.99
CA LYS A 98 4.01 -16.15 8.08
C LYS A 98 2.86 -16.31 7.08
N LEU A 99 2.61 -17.53 6.60
CA LEU A 99 1.46 -17.80 5.74
C LEU A 99 0.13 -17.65 6.50
N VAL A 100 0.11 -18.04 7.77
CA VAL A 100 -1.06 -17.85 8.65
C VAL A 100 -1.30 -16.36 8.91
N GLU A 101 -0.24 -15.60 9.21
CA GLU A 101 -0.33 -14.15 9.41
C GLU A 101 -0.82 -13.43 8.14
N GLU A 102 -0.27 -13.77 6.97
CA GLU A 102 -0.71 -13.21 5.69
C GLU A 102 -2.18 -13.52 5.41
N LYS A 103 -2.63 -14.75 5.71
CA LYS A 103 -4.05 -15.12 5.56
C LYS A 103 -4.94 -14.30 6.48
N ALA A 104 -4.55 -14.14 7.75
CA ALA A 104 -5.28 -13.33 8.71
C ALA A 104 -5.35 -11.85 8.27
N ALA A 105 -4.26 -11.31 7.70
CA ALA A 105 -4.23 -9.97 7.14
C ALA A 105 -5.21 -9.82 5.97
N VAL A 106 -5.24 -10.77 5.03
CA VAL A 106 -6.18 -10.74 3.89
C VAL A 106 -7.64 -10.85 4.34
N GLU A 107 -7.94 -11.70 5.34
CA GLU A 107 -9.29 -11.80 5.92
C GLU A 107 -9.70 -10.51 6.64
N TRP A 108 -8.77 -9.86 7.36
CA TRP A 108 -8.98 -8.53 7.93
C TRP A 108 -9.29 -7.49 6.85
N GLU A 109 -8.42 -7.38 5.84
CA GLU A 109 -8.57 -6.44 4.73
C GLU A 109 -9.92 -6.61 4.03
N SER A 110 -10.33 -7.86 3.80
CA SER A 110 -11.61 -8.17 3.14
C SER A 110 -12.80 -7.69 3.98
N ARG A 111 -12.79 -7.94 5.30
CA ARG A 111 -13.87 -7.49 6.19
C ARG A 111 -13.95 -5.96 6.27
N VAL A 112 -12.82 -5.28 6.44
CA VAL A 112 -12.80 -3.81 6.53
C VAL A 112 -13.19 -3.18 5.19
N ALA A 113 -12.63 -3.67 4.07
CA ALA A 113 -12.98 -3.17 2.75
C ALA A 113 -14.47 -3.36 2.46
N PHE A 114 -15.05 -4.51 2.82
CA PHE A 114 -16.48 -4.74 2.66
C PHE A 114 -17.32 -3.76 3.50
N ALA A 115 -16.96 -3.55 4.77
CA ALA A 115 -17.66 -2.61 5.64
C ALA A 115 -17.60 -1.17 5.12
N LEU A 116 -16.41 -0.70 4.71
CA LEU A 116 -16.21 0.65 4.18
C LEU A 116 -16.91 0.85 2.83
N ALA A 117 -16.77 -0.10 1.90
CA ALA A 117 -17.34 0.02 0.57
C ALA A 117 -18.87 -0.10 0.58
N SER A 118 -19.43 -0.89 1.50
CA SER A 118 -20.88 -1.07 1.63
C SER A 118 -21.56 0.05 2.41
N HIS A 119 -20.80 0.83 3.17
CA HIS A 119 -21.34 1.98 3.88
C HIS A 119 -21.95 2.97 2.89
N GLU A 120 -23.24 3.26 3.06
CA GLU A 120 -24.01 4.19 2.23
C GLU A 120 -23.80 3.97 0.73
N PHE A 121 -23.81 2.71 0.27
CA PHE A 121 -23.66 2.35 -1.15
C PHE A 121 -22.37 2.87 -1.80
N GLY A 122 -21.29 2.99 -1.04
CA GLY A 122 -19.97 3.34 -1.56
C GLY A 122 -19.69 4.82 -1.64
N LEU A 123 -20.35 5.67 -0.84
CA LEU A 123 -20.03 7.10 -0.71
C LEU A 123 -18.55 7.36 -0.39
N VAL A 124 -17.86 6.40 0.24
CA VAL A 124 -16.42 6.46 0.46
C VAL A 124 -15.62 6.69 -0.84
N PHE A 125 -16.09 6.17 -1.98
CA PHE A 125 -15.41 6.34 -3.27
C PHE A 125 -15.49 7.78 -3.78
N GLU A 126 -16.59 8.48 -3.51
CA GLU A 126 -16.71 9.89 -3.86
C GLU A 126 -15.79 10.76 -2.98
N ALA A 127 -15.77 10.51 -1.67
CA ALA A 127 -14.87 11.20 -0.75
C ALA A 127 -13.39 10.99 -1.12
N LEU A 128 -13.01 9.75 -1.47
CA LEU A 128 -11.66 9.45 -1.93
C LEU A 128 -11.35 10.10 -3.29
N ALA A 129 -12.31 10.13 -4.20
CA ALA A 129 -12.14 10.80 -5.50
C ALA A 129 -11.87 12.30 -5.33
N GLU A 130 -12.53 12.96 -4.37
CA GLU A 130 -12.27 14.36 -4.03
C GLU A 130 -10.88 14.53 -3.40
N GLY A 131 -10.50 13.64 -2.48
CA GLY A 131 -9.17 13.69 -1.88
C GLY A 131 -8.03 13.49 -2.88
N MET A 132 -8.25 12.70 -3.94
CA MET A 132 -7.32 12.56 -5.07
C MET A 132 -7.17 13.83 -5.94
N ARG A 133 -8.00 14.86 -5.73
CA ARG A 133 -7.85 16.18 -6.38
C ARG A 133 -7.13 17.19 -5.50
N SER A 134 -6.84 16.83 -4.25
CA SER A 134 -6.18 17.70 -3.29
C SER A 134 -4.78 18.09 -3.74
N LYS A 135 -4.40 19.35 -3.46
CA LYS A 135 -3.04 19.86 -3.67
C LYS A 135 -2.06 19.34 -2.60
N ASN A 136 -2.57 18.80 -1.49
CA ASN A 136 -1.74 18.24 -0.45
C ASN A 136 -1.27 16.83 -0.87
N ALA A 137 0.03 16.68 -1.08
CA ALA A 137 0.63 15.44 -1.55
C ALA A 137 0.43 14.24 -0.58
N SER A 138 0.44 14.47 0.75
CA SER A 138 0.20 13.39 1.71
C SER A 138 -1.26 12.94 1.66
N PHE A 139 -2.20 13.89 1.56
CA PHE A 139 -3.63 13.60 1.44
C PHE A 139 -3.96 12.92 0.12
N PHE A 140 -3.46 13.45 -0.99
CA PHE A 140 -3.55 12.82 -2.31
C PHE A 140 -3.06 11.36 -2.27
N SER A 141 -1.86 11.13 -1.72
CA SER A 141 -1.27 9.80 -1.64
C SER A 141 -2.10 8.85 -0.78
N ALA A 142 -2.58 9.30 0.37
CA ALA A 142 -3.44 8.52 1.26
C ALA A 142 -4.75 8.11 0.56
N CYS A 143 -5.41 9.05 -0.13
CA CYS A 143 -6.64 8.79 -0.87
C CYS A 143 -6.40 7.87 -2.07
N LEU A 144 -5.32 8.08 -2.85
CA LEU A 144 -4.96 7.22 -3.97
C LEU A 144 -4.71 5.78 -3.51
N VAL A 145 -3.91 5.60 -2.46
CA VAL A 145 -3.60 4.27 -1.91
C VAL A 145 -4.87 3.59 -1.42
N SER A 146 -5.71 4.30 -0.67
CA SER A 146 -6.92 3.72 -0.08
C SER A 146 -8.00 3.41 -1.12
N ALA A 147 -8.20 4.29 -2.09
CA ALA A 147 -9.09 4.05 -3.23
C ALA A 147 -8.63 2.82 -4.02
N THR A 148 -7.32 2.72 -4.29
CA THR A 148 -6.75 1.60 -5.05
C THR A 148 -6.90 0.30 -4.28
N TRP A 149 -6.67 0.31 -2.97
CA TRP A 149 -6.89 -0.84 -2.10
C TRP A 149 -8.35 -1.27 -2.12
N LEU A 150 -9.30 -0.38 -1.88
CA LEU A 150 -10.73 -0.72 -1.89
C LEU A 150 -11.17 -1.29 -3.24
N VAL A 151 -10.80 -0.65 -4.36
CA VAL A 151 -11.11 -1.13 -5.71
C VAL A 151 -10.48 -2.50 -5.98
N HIS A 152 -9.25 -2.72 -5.53
CA HIS A 152 -8.61 -4.03 -5.62
C HIS A 152 -9.38 -5.10 -4.83
N MET A 153 -9.79 -4.77 -3.60
CA MET A 153 -10.57 -5.68 -2.75
C MET A 153 -11.96 -5.98 -3.34
N LEU A 154 -12.58 -5.05 -4.05
CA LEU A 154 -13.85 -5.31 -4.73
C LEU A 154 -13.76 -6.48 -5.72
N SER A 155 -12.57 -6.81 -6.26
CA SER A 155 -12.39 -7.96 -7.15
C SER A 155 -12.53 -9.32 -6.46
N VAL A 156 -12.26 -9.39 -5.15
CA VAL A 156 -12.35 -10.61 -4.34
C VAL A 156 -13.63 -10.68 -3.49
N LEU A 157 -14.30 -9.54 -3.31
CA LEU A 157 -15.57 -9.46 -2.59
C LEU A 157 -16.75 -9.87 -3.48
N PRO A 158 -17.87 -10.34 -2.87
CA PRO A 158 -19.10 -10.61 -3.60
C PRO A 158 -19.57 -9.38 -4.37
N ASP A 159 -20.14 -9.59 -5.56
CA ASP A 159 -20.68 -8.48 -6.33
C ASP A 159 -21.99 -7.99 -5.72
N THR A 160 -21.93 -6.83 -5.11
CA THR A 160 -23.05 -6.11 -4.49
C THR A 160 -23.52 -4.92 -5.33
N GLY A 161 -23.01 -4.78 -6.57
CA GLY A 161 -23.25 -3.61 -7.43
C GLY A 161 -22.37 -2.40 -7.10
N ILE A 162 -21.65 -2.42 -5.97
CA ILE A 162 -20.75 -1.34 -5.51
C ILE A 162 -19.59 -1.10 -6.50
N ARG A 163 -19.22 -2.11 -7.30
CA ARG A 163 -18.21 -1.98 -8.36
C ARG A 163 -18.56 -0.88 -9.37
N GLY A 164 -19.84 -0.76 -9.73
CA GLY A 164 -20.33 0.29 -10.62
C GLY A 164 -20.17 1.69 -10.01
N ALA A 165 -20.52 1.85 -8.74
CA ALA A 165 -20.35 3.11 -8.01
C ALA A 165 -18.87 3.51 -7.91
N ALA A 166 -18.00 2.57 -7.52
CA ALA A 166 -16.56 2.80 -7.46
C ALA A 166 -16.00 3.26 -8.81
N ARG A 167 -16.42 2.61 -9.91
CA ARG A 167 -16.02 2.97 -11.26
C ARG A 167 -16.51 4.36 -11.65
N HIS A 168 -17.76 4.68 -11.39
CA HIS A 168 -18.35 6.00 -11.67
C HIS A 168 -17.58 7.14 -10.97
N CYS A 169 -17.24 6.96 -9.68
CA CYS A 169 -16.54 7.98 -8.89
C CYS A 169 -15.05 8.11 -9.25
N LEU A 170 -14.35 6.98 -9.41
CA LEU A 170 -12.88 6.95 -9.41
C LEU A 170 -12.25 6.86 -10.79
N LEU A 171 -12.93 6.29 -11.80
CA LEU A 171 -12.30 5.97 -13.08
C LEU A 171 -11.65 7.22 -13.71
N LYS A 172 -12.38 8.34 -13.75
CA LYS A 172 -11.86 9.59 -14.31
C LYS A 172 -10.60 10.08 -13.59
N GLN A 173 -10.52 9.89 -12.26
CA GLN A 173 -9.34 10.28 -11.48
C GLN A 173 -8.14 9.38 -11.80
N TYR A 174 -8.34 8.06 -11.90
CA TYR A 174 -7.27 7.16 -12.30
C TYR A 174 -6.76 7.45 -13.70
N ILE A 175 -7.64 7.69 -14.67
CA ILE A 175 -7.22 8.07 -16.03
C ILE A 175 -6.44 9.39 -16.02
N SER A 176 -6.83 10.36 -15.19
CA SER A 176 -6.07 11.61 -15.00
C SER A 176 -4.65 11.34 -14.50
N ILE A 177 -4.49 10.47 -13.51
CA ILE A 177 -3.18 10.07 -12.95
C ILE A 177 -2.34 9.36 -14.01
N LEU A 178 -2.92 8.43 -14.78
CA LEU A 178 -2.23 7.74 -15.87
C LEU A 178 -1.68 8.72 -16.93
N LYS A 179 -2.41 9.81 -17.20
CA LYS A 179 -2.04 10.85 -18.17
C LYS A 179 -0.96 11.80 -17.67
N SER A 180 -1.08 12.25 -16.43
CA SER A 180 -0.40 13.46 -15.93
C SER A 180 0.67 13.19 -14.87
N SER A 181 0.63 12.04 -14.20
CA SER A 181 1.60 11.75 -13.15
C SER A 181 2.99 11.53 -13.75
N ASN A 182 4.02 12.01 -13.06
CA ASN A 182 5.42 11.66 -13.36
C ASN A 182 5.91 10.49 -12.49
N ASN A 183 5.14 10.11 -11.46
CA ASN A 183 5.51 9.06 -10.54
C ASN A 183 5.02 7.70 -11.06
N LEU A 184 5.97 6.80 -11.36
CA LEU A 184 5.68 5.46 -11.86
C LEU A 184 4.89 4.61 -10.86
N ASP A 185 5.11 4.81 -9.55
CA ASP A 185 4.37 4.07 -8.52
C ASP A 185 2.90 4.50 -8.50
N ASP A 186 2.61 5.80 -8.63
CA ASP A 186 1.23 6.29 -8.68
C ASP A 186 0.51 5.83 -9.96
N LYS A 187 1.22 5.80 -11.09
CA LYS A 187 0.70 5.18 -12.32
C LYS A 187 0.44 3.69 -12.15
N ALA A 188 1.31 2.97 -11.46
CA ALA A 188 1.15 1.54 -11.21
C ALA A 188 -0.05 1.25 -10.30
N LEU A 189 -0.27 2.05 -9.26
CA LEU A 189 -1.47 1.98 -8.41
C LEU A 189 -2.74 2.26 -9.22
N ALA A 190 -2.76 3.35 -10.01
CA ALA A 190 -3.89 3.67 -10.87
C ALA A 190 -4.19 2.56 -11.89
N MET A 191 -3.15 1.94 -12.44
CA MET A 191 -3.27 0.81 -13.36
C MET A 191 -3.81 -0.45 -12.66
N LEU A 192 -3.40 -0.74 -11.42
CA LEU A 192 -3.96 -1.83 -10.62
C LEU A 192 -5.46 -1.65 -10.37
N ALA A 193 -5.90 -0.43 -10.07
CA ALA A 193 -7.33 -0.13 -9.95
C ALA A 193 -8.06 -0.32 -11.29
N VAL A 194 -7.51 0.21 -12.38
CA VAL A 194 -8.08 0.04 -13.74
C VAL A 194 -8.20 -1.43 -14.13
N ARG A 195 -7.20 -2.27 -13.82
CA ARG A 195 -7.28 -3.72 -14.05
C ARG A 195 -8.50 -4.34 -13.40
N SER A 196 -8.84 -3.90 -12.19
CA SER A 196 -9.94 -4.45 -11.40
C SER A 196 -11.30 -4.14 -12.05
N PHE A 197 -11.42 -3.01 -12.75
CA PHE A 197 -12.61 -2.67 -13.55
C PHE A 197 -12.72 -3.46 -14.87
N MET A 198 -11.67 -4.16 -15.32
CA MET A 198 -11.76 -4.98 -16.54
C MET A 198 -12.48 -6.32 -16.31
N ASN A 199 -12.86 -6.64 -15.08
CA ASN A 199 -13.42 -7.95 -14.72
C ASN A 199 -14.90 -8.09 -15.11
N ASP A 200 -15.59 -7.00 -15.45
CA ASP A 200 -16.99 -7.01 -15.91
C ASP A 200 -17.16 -6.29 -17.26
N ALA A 201 -18.24 -6.65 -17.97
CA ALA A 201 -18.49 -6.15 -19.31
C ALA A 201 -18.72 -4.63 -19.35
N ASP A 202 -19.37 -4.08 -18.33
CA ASP A 202 -19.65 -2.64 -18.27
C ASP A 202 -18.38 -1.84 -17.99
N GLY A 203 -17.50 -2.36 -17.13
CA GLY A 203 -16.18 -1.79 -16.92
C GLY A 203 -15.34 -1.78 -18.18
N MET A 204 -15.37 -2.85 -18.98
CA MET A 204 -14.70 -2.85 -20.29
C MET A 204 -15.27 -1.82 -21.28
N LYS A 205 -16.59 -1.60 -21.29
CA LYS A 205 -17.22 -0.54 -22.10
C LYS A 205 -16.73 0.84 -21.66
N ASP A 206 -16.73 1.12 -20.36
CA ASP A 206 -16.29 2.42 -19.82
C ASP A 206 -14.80 2.67 -20.08
N LEU A 207 -13.97 1.62 -19.99
CA LEU A 207 -12.53 1.72 -20.27
C LEU A 207 -12.22 1.94 -21.75
N SER A 208 -13.11 1.52 -22.66
CA SER A 208 -12.90 1.68 -24.11
C SER A 208 -12.74 3.16 -24.52
N PHE A 209 -13.41 4.08 -23.82
CA PHE A 209 -13.29 5.53 -24.02
C PHE A 209 -11.89 6.06 -23.73
N TYR A 210 -11.12 5.35 -22.88
CA TYR A 210 -9.79 5.75 -22.42
C TYR A 210 -8.68 4.82 -22.90
N ILE A 211 -8.98 3.91 -23.82
CA ILE A 211 -8.08 2.82 -24.22
C ILE A 211 -6.72 3.32 -24.72
N LYS A 212 -6.68 4.45 -25.42
CA LYS A 212 -5.42 5.05 -25.92
C LYS A 212 -4.49 5.43 -24.78
N ASP A 213 -5.05 6.03 -23.73
CA ASP A 213 -4.30 6.51 -22.57
C ASP A 213 -3.82 5.33 -21.72
N ILE A 214 -4.71 4.36 -21.49
CA ILE A 214 -4.39 3.11 -20.78
C ILE A 214 -3.25 2.36 -21.50
N LEU A 215 -3.35 2.16 -22.82
CA LEU A 215 -2.30 1.49 -23.60
C LEU A 215 -0.97 2.26 -23.59
N LYS A 216 -1.00 3.60 -23.57
CA LYS A 216 0.21 4.42 -23.45
C LYS A 216 0.92 4.12 -22.12
N THR A 217 0.20 4.16 -21.01
CA THR A 217 0.79 3.91 -19.68
C THR A 217 1.23 2.45 -19.51
N ILE A 218 0.48 1.48 -20.05
CA ILE A 218 0.89 0.07 -20.07
C ILE A 218 2.25 -0.10 -20.79
N ARG A 219 2.43 0.54 -21.96
CA ARG A 219 3.69 0.46 -22.71
C ARG A 219 4.87 1.11 -21.97
N GLU A 220 4.60 2.14 -21.18
CA GLU A 220 5.59 2.78 -20.31
C GLU A 220 6.00 1.84 -19.17
N LEU A 221 5.04 1.18 -18.52
CA LEU A 221 5.25 0.34 -17.33
C LEU A 221 5.66 -1.11 -17.63
N LYS A 222 5.53 -1.60 -18.87
CA LYS A 222 5.76 -3.02 -19.23
C LYS A 222 7.13 -3.58 -18.83
N LYS A 223 8.16 -2.73 -18.68
CA LYS A 223 9.52 -3.15 -18.30
C LYS A 223 9.69 -3.36 -16.79
N SER A 224 8.78 -2.79 -15.99
CA SER A 224 8.90 -2.75 -14.53
C SER A 224 7.71 -3.36 -13.79
N SER A 225 6.60 -3.60 -14.47
CA SER A 225 5.37 -4.17 -13.92
C SER A 225 4.94 -5.41 -14.71
N VAL A 226 4.82 -6.54 -14.01
CA VAL A 226 4.25 -7.78 -14.56
C VAL A 226 2.77 -7.57 -14.91
N LEU A 227 2.03 -6.85 -14.06
CA LEU A 227 0.61 -6.55 -14.29
C LEU A 227 0.38 -5.78 -15.60
N ALA A 228 1.25 -4.81 -15.92
CA ALA A 228 1.17 -4.08 -17.18
C ALA A 228 1.28 -5.01 -18.39
N TYR A 229 2.18 -5.99 -18.32
CA TYR A 229 2.35 -6.99 -19.38
C TYR A 229 1.08 -7.85 -19.54
N ASP A 230 0.50 -8.33 -18.44
CA ASP A 230 -0.72 -9.14 -18.47
C ASP A 230 -1.93 -8.35 -19.01
N MET A 231 -2.07 -7.08 -18.60
CA MET A 231 -3.10 -6.19 -19.14
C MET A 231 -2.95 -5.96 -20.64
N LEU A 232 -1.72 -5.80 -21.13
CA LEU A 232 -1.47 -5.63 -22.56
C LEU A 232 -1.96 -6.83 -23.36
N LYS A 233 -1.74 -8.04 -22.83
CA LYS A 233 -2.22 -9.28 -23.45
C LYS A 233 -3.75 -9.31 -23.53
N ILE A 234 -4.44 -9.05 -22.42
CA ILE A 234 -5.91 -9.04 -22.37
C ILE A 234 -6.50 -8.03 -23.37
N LEU A 235 -5.92 -6.84 -23.45
CA LEU A 235 -6.37 -5.79 -24.37
C LEU A 235 -6.03 -6.07 -25.84
N SER A 236 -5.03 -6.91 -26.09
CA SER A 236 -4.64 -7.33 -27.44
C SER A 236 -5.51 -8.50 -27.93
N ASP A 237 -5.72 -9.51 -27.08
CA ASP A 237 -6.57 -10.68 -27.37
C ASP A 237 -8.03 -10.27 -27.59
N GLY A 238 -8.52 -9.26 -26.86
CA GLY A 238 -9.87 -8.69 -27.07
C GLY A 238 -10.04 -8.02 -28.45
N LYS A 239 -8.95 -7.60 -29.09
CA LYS A 239 -8.99 -6.99 -30.42
C LYS A 239 -9.18 -8.04 -31.52
N GLU A 240 -8.64 -9.25 -31.35
CA GLU A 240 -8.81 -10.35 -32.31
C GLU A 240 -10.24 -10.94 -32.27
N SER A 241 -10.85 -11.02 -31.08
CA SER A 241 -12.26 -11.49 -30.94
C SER A 241 -13.27 -10.55 -31.60
N SER A 242 -12.96 -9.24 -31.67
CA SER A 242 -13.82 -8.27 -32.37
C SER A 242 -13.79 -8.47 -33.88
N SER A 243 -12.65 -8.85 -34.47
CA SER A 243 -12.53 -9.11 -35.91
C SER A 243 -13.26 -10.39 -36.36
N VAL A 244 -13.38 -11.39 -35.48
CA VAL A 244 -14.13 -12.62 -35.76
C VAL A 244 -15.65 -12.37 -35.78
N ARG A 245 -16.17 -11.52 -34.90
CA ARG A 245 -17.61 -11.20 -34.86
C ARG A 245 -18.12 -10.39 -36.06
N TYR A 246 -17.26 -9.63 -36.74
CA TYR A 246 -17.67 -8.89 -37.96
C TYR A 246 -17.67 -9.77 -39.22
N MET A 247 -17.01 -10.94 -39.20
CA MET A 247 -17.01 -11.89 -40.31
C MET A 247 -18.21 -12.84 -40.24
N GLU A 248 -18.70 -13.17 -39.04
CA GLU A 248 -19.84 -14.08 -38.85
C GLU A 248 -21.19 -13.43 -39.16
N SER A 249 -21.33 -12.11 -38.99
CA SER A 249 -22.56 -11.37 -39.34
C SER A 249 -22.73 -11.07 -40.83
N ARG A 250 -21.75 -11.40 -41.70
CA ARG A 250 -21.87 -11.25 -43.17
C ARG A 250 -22.02 -12.59 -43.90
N GLY A 251 -22.06 -13.71 -43.17
CA GLY A 251 -22.14 -15.06 -43.75
C GLY A 251 -23.54 -15.67 -43.81
N VAL A 252 -24.57 -15.00 -43.29
CA VAL A 252 -25.94 -15.55 -43.22
C VAL A 252 -26.90 -14.69 -44.05
N GLU A 253 -26.68 -14.62 -45.36
CA GLU A 253 -27.68 -14.17 -46.33
C GLU A 253 -27.23 -14.55 -47.74
N SER A 254 -27.25 -15.84 -48.08
CA SER A 254 -27.47 -16.34 -49.45
C SER A 254 -27.43 -17.87 -49.47
N SER A 255 -28.59 -18.50 -49.24
CA SER A 255 -28.94 -19.87 -49.69
C SER A 255 -30.39 -20.13 -49.27
N GLY A 256 -31.33 -19.69 -50.11
CA GLY A 256 -32.76 -19.82 -49.86
C GLY A 256 -33.57 -19.45 -51.10
N LEU A 257 -33.27 -20.14 -52.21
CA LEU A 257 -34.19 -20.37 -53.32
C LEU A 257 -34.35 -21.88 -53.46
#